data_AF-A0A351HVX1-F1
#
_entry.id   AF-A0A351HVX1-F1
#
_cell.length_a   1.000
_cell.length_b   1.000
_cell.length_c   1.000
_cell.angle_alpha   90.00
_cell.angle_beta   90.00
_cell.angle_gamma   90.00
#
_symmetry.space_group_name_H-M   'P 1'
#
loop_
_entity.id
_entity.type
_entity.pdbx_description
1 polymer ?
#
loop_
_entity_poly.entity_id
_entity_poly.type
_entity_poly.pdbx_seq_one_letter_code
_entity_poly.pdbx_strand_id
1 'polypeptide(L)' 'GAHYPKDIGEYAVIVHCGGCMLNRREMQYRVHTARQKGVYITNYGMLIAYVQGILSRALE' A
#
# COMPACT_ATOMS: atom_id res chain seq x y z
N GLY A 1 11.58 2.69 1.20
CA GLY A 1 12.33 2.25 0.00
C GLY A 1 12.97 3.46 -0.62
N ALA A 2 14.26 3.38 -0.95
CA ALA A 2 15.05 4.52 -1.43
C ALA A 2 14.51 5.13 -2.74
N HIS A 3 13.64 4.42 -3.45
CA HIS A 3 12.99 4.89 -4.66
C HIS A 3 11.47 4.71 -4.55
N TYR A 4 10.73 5.82 -4.58
CA TYR A 4 9.29 5.84 -4.79
C TYR A 4 9.07 6.52 -6.15
N PRO A 5 8.45 5.86 -7.14
CA PRO A 5 8.30 6.42 -8.47
C PRO A 5 7.58 7.77 -8.43
N LYS A 6 8.08 8.74 -9.21
CA LYS A 6 7.42 10.05 -9.33
C LYS A 6 6.09 9.93 -10.07
N ASP A 7 6.06 9.06 -11.09
CA ASP A 7 4.84 8.71 -11.76
C ASP A 7 4.33 7.36 -11.31
N ILE A 8 3.12 7.36 -10.75
CA ILE A 8 2.40 6.17 -10.34
C ILE A 8 1.02 6.11 -11.01
N GLY A 9 0.64 7.12 -11.80
CA GLY A 9 -0.69 7.23 -12.38
C GLY A 9 -0.97 6.20 -13.47
N GLU A 10 0.08 5.59 -14.01
CA GLU A 10 0.00 4.49 -14.97
C GLU A 10 -0.43 3.15 -14.35
N TYR A 11 -0.40 3.03 -13.02
CA TYR A 11 -0.73 1.78 -12.33
C TYR A 11 -2.17 1.75 -11.87
N ALA A 12 -2.81 0.58 -11.99
CA ALA A 12 -4.12 0.34 -11.40
C ALA A 12 -4.07 0.19 -9.87
N VAL A 13 -3.01 -0.43 -9.34
CA VAL A 13 -2.87 -0.73 -7.91
C VAL A 13 -1.41 -0.75 -7.45
N ILE A 14 -1.19 -0.25 -6.24
CA ILE A 14 0.08 -0.34 -5.50
C ILE A 14 -0.07 -1.39 -4.41
N VAL A 15 0.87 -2.34 -4.38
CA VAL A 15 1.01 -3.28 -3.27
C VAL A 15 2.23 -2.85 -2.44
N HIS A 16 1.99 -2.20 -1.31
CA HIS A 16 3.04 -1.66 -0.46
C HIS A 16 3.53 -2.70 0.57
N CYS A 17 4.80 -2.67 0.95
CA CYS A 17 5.29 -3.51 2.04
C CYS A 17 4.75 -3.05 3.41
N GLY A 18 5.07 -3.76 4.49
CA GLY A 18 4.69 -3.37 5.85
C GLY A 18 5.32 -2.05 6.35
N GLY A 19 6.28 -1.46 5.61
CA GLY A 19 6.84 -0.16 5.94
C GLY A 19 7.73 -0.14 7.19
N CYS A 20 8.33 -1.27 7.60
CA CYS A 20 9.16 -1.37 8.82
C CYS A 20 10.30 -0.35 8.92
N MET A 21 10.83 0.10 7.78
CA MET A 21 11.90 1.10 7.69
C MET A 21 11.39 2.52 7.38
N LEU A 22 10.06 2.74 7.32
CA LEU A 22 9.45 4.03 7.01
C LEU A 22 8.84 4.64 8.27
N ASN A 23 8.95 5.96 8.41
CA ASN A 23 8.21 6.68 9.44
C ASN A 23 6.74 6.87 9.02
N ARG A 24 5.89 7.27 10.00
CA ARG A 24 4.46 7.49 9.78
C ARG A 24 4.18 8.54 8.71
N ARG A 25 4.96 9.63 8.68
CA ARG A 25 4.76 10.73 7.72
C ARG A 25 4.97 10.25 6.28
N GLU A 26 6.03 9.50 6.03
CA GLU A 26 6.35 8.93 4.72
C GLU A 26 5.29 7.92 4.27
N MET A 27 4.81 7.06 5.18
CA MET A 27 3.70 6.15 4.89
C MET A 27 2.43 6.91 4.48
N GLN A 28 2.06 7.95 5.22
CA GLN A 28 0.86 8.75 4.91
C GLN A 28 1.02 9.53 3.61
N TYR A 29 2.21 10.07 3.33
CA TYR A 29 2.51 10.73 2.07
C TYR A 29 2.25 9.82 0.86
N ARG A 30 2.74 8.58 0.91
CA ARG A 30 2.51 7.59 -0.18
C ARG A 30 1.03 7.24 -0.36
N VAL A 31 0.30 7.00 0.74
CA VAL A 31 -1.14 6.70 0.69
C VAL A 31 -1.93 7.88 0.12
N HIS A 32 -1.61 9.11 0.55
CA HIS A 32 -2.26 10.31 0.04
C HIS A 32 -1.97 10.54 -1.44
N THR A 33 -0.71 10.37 -1.85
CA THR A 33 -0.28 10.52 -3.25
C THR A 33 -0.99 9.53 -4.17
N ALA A 34 -1.11 8.26 -3.74
CA ALA A 34 -1.87 7.24 -4.47
C ALA A 34 -3.34 7.64 -4.65
N ARG A 35 -3.99 8.07 -3.55
CA ARG A 35 -5.39 8.55 -3.60
C ARG A 35 -5.58 9.76 -4.52
N GLN A 36 -4.69 10.74 -4.47
CA GLN A 36 -4.75 11.92 -5.33
C GLN A 36 -4.63 11.58 -6.82
N LYS A 37 -3.82 10.56 -7.15
CA LYS A 37 -3.65 10.08 -8.52
C LYS A 37 -4.69 9.06 -8.96
N GLY A 38 -5.68 8.74 -8.11
CA GLY A 38 -6.71 7.74 -8.43
C GLY A 38 -6.20 6.30 -8.46
N VAL A 39 -5.07 6.02 -7.83
CA VAL A 39 -4.42 4.71 -7.82
C VAL A 39 -4.80 3.97 -6.54
N TYR A 40 -5.32 2.74 -6.65
CA TYR A 40 -5.62 1.93 -5.48
C TYR A 40 -4.34 1.52 -4.75
N ILE A 41 -4.39 1.43 -3.41
CA ILE A 41 -3.24 1.02 -2.61
C ILE A 41 -3.66 -0.01 -1.55
N THR A 42 -2.92 -1.10 -1.48
CA THR A 42 -3.01 -2.12 -0.43
C THR A 42 -1.62 -2.41 0.14
N ASN A 43 -1.51 -3.32 1.11
CA ASN A 43 -0.23 -3.79 1.61
C ASN A 43 -0.10 -5.31 1.56
N TYR A 44 1.13 -5.83 1.76
CA TYR A 44 1.41 -7.26 1.75
C TYR A 44 0.52 -8.04 2.71
N GLY A 45 0.33 -7.57 3.94
CA GLY A 45 -0.50 -8.27 4.93
C GLY A 45 -1.95 -8.41 4.47
N MET A 46 -2.56 -7.32 4.02
CA MET A 46 -3.93 -7.31 3.51
C MET A 46 -4.08 -8.21 2.27
N LEU A 47 -3.14 -8.14 1.32
CA LEU A 47 -3.18 -8.94 0.10
C LEU A 47 -2.98 -10.43 0.39
N ILE A 48 -2.00 -10.78 1.23
CA ILE A 48 -1.74 -12.17 1.63
C ILE A 48 -2.96 -12.74 2.34
N ALA A 49 -3.52 -12.00 3.30
CA ALA A 49 -4.69 -12.45 4.04
C ALA A 49 -5.92 -12.62 3.13
N TYR A 50 -6.11 -11.73 2.16
CA TYR A 50 -7.15 -11.85 1.14
C TYR A 50 -6.97 -13.12 0.29
N VAL A 51 -5.78 -13.32 -0.27
CA VAL A 51 -5.47 -14.47 -1.14
C VAL A 51 -5.55 -15.81 -0.39
N GLN A 52 -5.18 -15.83 0.89
CA GLN A 52 -5.26 -17.02 1.73
C GLN A 52 -6.67 -17.27 2.31
N GLY A 53 -7.64 -16.38 2.07
CA GLY A 53 -9.00 -16.52 2.59
C GLY A 53 -9.12 -16.27 4.11
N ILE A 54 -8.13 -15.61 4.74
CA ILE A 54 -8.10 -15.33 6.18
C ILE A 54 -8.31 -13.85 6.52
N LEU A 55 -8.64 -13.01 5.53
CA LEU A 55 -8.75 -11.56 5.72
C LEU A 55 -9.76 -11.17 6.80
N SER A 56 -10.96 -11.75 6.79
CA SER A 56 -11.99 -11.42 7.79
C SER A 56 -11.50 -11.66 9.22
N ARG A 57 -10.87 -12.82 9.45
CA ARG A 57 -10.25 -13.17 10.74
C ARG A 57 -9.10 -12.25 11.13
N ALA A 58 -8.34 -11.75 10.16
CA ALA A 58 -7.20 -10.85 10.41
C ALA A 58 -7.63 -9.41 10.74
N LEU A 59 -8.90 -9.06 10.50
CA LEU A 59 -9.47 -7.74 10.77
C LEU A 59 -10.35 -7.69 12.02
N GLU A 60 -10.61 -8.84 12.65
CA GLU A 60 -11.18 -8.95 14.00
C GLU A 60 -10.21 -8.40 15.06
#